data_AF-A0A354M1V4-F1
#
_entry.id   AF-A0A354M1V4-F1
#
_cell.length_a   1.000
_cell.length_b   1.000
_cell.length_c   1.000
_cell.angle_alpha   90.00
_cell.angle_beta   90.00
_cell.angle_gamma   90.00
#
_symmetry.space_group_name_H-M   'P 1'
#
loop_
_entity.id
_entity.type
_entity.pdbx_description
1 polymer ?
#
loop_
_entity_poly.entity_id
_entity_poly.type
_entity_poly.pdbx_seq_one_letter_code
_entity_poly.pdbx_strand_id
1 'polypeptide(L)' 'MKLEKEYDDSWRWTADLIVKYASENYDERGIYRKDEWTSSSDIGKVYDGKRFTREEYLETED' A
#
# COMPACT_ATOMS: atom_id res chain seq x y z
N MET A 1 35.65 -8.35 22.30
CA MET A 1 34.27 -8.57 22.76
C MET A 1 33.35 -7.92 21.75
N LYS A 2 32.61 -8.69 20.95
CA LYS A 2 31.62 -8.13 20.00
C LYS A 2 30.34 -7.93 20.80
N LEU A 3 29.84 -6.70 20.89
CA LEU A 3 28.50 -6.46 21.39
C LEU A 3 27.54 -7.04 20.35
N GLU A 4 26.88 -8.14 20.68
CA GLU A 4 25.70 -8.56 19.92
C GLU A 4 24.61 -7.52 20.17
N LYS A 5 24.20 -6.83 19.10
CA LYS A 5 23.04 -5.94 19.17
C LYS A 5 21.81 -6.85 19.18
N GLU A 6 21.08 -6.83 20.28
CA GLU A 6 19.70 -7.31 20.30
C GLU A 6 18.86 -6.34 19.46
N TYR A 7 18.27 -6.85 18.39
CA TYR A 7 17.31 -6.12 17.57
C TYR A 7 15.91 -6.51 18.04
N ASP A 8 15.08 -5.51 18.33
CA ASP A 8 13.66 -5.74 18.59
C ASP A 8 12.95 -6.07 17.27
N ASP A 9 12.76 -7.37 17.03
CA ASP A 9 12.07 -7.90 15.85
C ASP A 9 10.55 -7.94 16.03
N SER A 10 10.00 -7.25 17.05
CA SER A 10 8.56 -7.15 17.30
C SER A 10 7.76 -6.65 16.09
N TRP A 11 8.38 -5.82 15.24
CA TRP A 11 7.83 -5.34 13.98
C TRP A 11 7.41 -6.46 13.01
N ARG A 12 8.02 -7.66 13.09
CA ARG A 12 7.64 -8.81 12.24
C ARG A 12 6.23 -9.31 12.55
N TRP A 13 5.77 -9.10 13.77
CA TRP A 13 4.44 -9.50 14.24
C TRP A 13 3.39 -8.40 14.07
N THR A 14 3.82 -7.18 13.74
CA THR A 14 2.97 -6.03 13.47
C THR A 14 3.16 -5.46 12.07
N ALA A 15 3.85 -6.19 11.18
CA ALA A 15 4.16 -5.72 9.83
C ALA A 15 2.88 -5.41 9.03
N ASP A 16 1.83 -6.21 9.23
CA ASP A 16 0.50 -5.98 8.65
C ASP A 16 -0.19 -4.72 9.22
N LEU A 17 0.30 -4.17 10.35
CA LEU A 17 -0.13 -2.90 10.94
C LEU A 17 0.73 -1.71 10.47
N ILE A 18 1.86 -1.95 9.80
CA ILE A 18 2.75 -0.91 9.25
C ILE A 18 2.71 -1.01 7.71
N VAL A 19 1.52 -0.76 7.16
CA VAL A 19 1.27 -0.78 5.72
C VAL A 19 0.95 0.63 5.23
N LYS A 20 1.41 0.95 4.01
CA LYS A 20 1.15 2.25 3.37
C LYS A 20 -0.32 2.43 2.96
N TYR A 21 -1.04 1.32 2.82
CA TYR A 21 -2.44 1.30 2.38
C TYR A 21 -3.33 0.75 3.49
N ALA A 22 -4.62 1.08 3.47
CA ALA A 22 -5.58 0.61 4.47
C ALA A 22 -5.54 -0.92 4.58
N SER A 23 -5.53 -1.44 5.82
CA SER A 23 -5.45 -2.87 6.11
C SER A 23 -6.64 -3.65 5.53
N GLU A 24 -7.78 -3.00 5.36
CA GLU A 24 -9.00 -3.53 4.74
C GLU A 24 -8.81 -4.03 3.30
N ASN A 25 -7.77 -3.53 2.60
CA ASN A 25 -7.48 -3.89 1.21
C ASN A 25 -6.57 -5.12 1.08
N TYR A 26 -6.12 -5.68 2.19
CA TYR A 26 -5.29 -6.88 2.24
C TYR A 26 -6.15 -8.12 2.54
N ASP A 27 -5.86 -9.22 1.86
CA ASP A 27 -6.47 -10.51 2.18
C ASP A 27 -5.84 -11.15 3.43
N GLU A 28 -6.41 -12.27 3.89
CA GLU A 28 -5.93 -13.03 5.06
C GLU A 28 -4.47 -13.51 4.96
N ARG A 29 -3.86 -13.40 3.77
CA ARG A 29 -2.47 -13.77 3.48
C ARG A 29 -1.56 -12.54 3.39
N GLY A 30 -2.07 -11.35 3.68
CA GLY A 30 -1.34 -10.08 3.59
C GLY A 30 -1.09 -9.63 2.15
N ILE A 31 -1.87 -10.12 1.17
CA ILE A 31 -1.73 -9.70 -0.22
C ILE A 31 -2.70 -8.54 -0.49
N TYR A 32 -2.18 -7.44 -1.05
CA TYR A 32 -3.01 -6.31 -1.47
C TYR A 32 -3.89 -6.68 -2.68
N ARG A 33 -5.20 -6.44 -2.59
CA ARG A 33 -6.18 -6.88 -3.60
C ARG A 33 -7.06 -5.78 -4.18
N LYS A 34 -6.92 -4.54 -3.71
CA LYS A 34 -7.75 -3.44 -4.23
C LYS A 34 -7.46 -3.19 -5.71
N ASP A 35 -8.51 -3.07 -6.50
CA ASP A 35 -8.44 -2.72 -7.91
C ASP A 35 -8.31 -1.20 -8.02
N GLU A 36 -7.08 -0.70 -7.99
CA GLU A 36 -6.79 0.73 -8.07
C GLU A 36 -5.63 1.05 -9.03
N TRP A 37 -5.57 2.31 -9.42
CA TRP A 37 -4.49 2.84 -10.25
C TRP A 37 -3.16 2.80 -9.49
N THR A 38 -2.07 2.63 -10.23
CA THR A 38 -0.72 2.51 -9.66
C THR A 38 0.23 3.57 -10.16
N SER A 39 -0.11 4.24 -11.27
CA SER A 39 0.71 5.27 -11.88
C SER A 39 -0.12 6.24 -12.72
N SER A 40 0.46 7.38 -13.08
CA SER A 40 -0.13 8.32 -14.05
C SER A 40 -0.38 7.71 -15.44
N SER A 41 0.31 6.61 -15.80
CA SER A 41 0.05 5.89 -17.06
C SER A 41 -1.29 5.15 -17.06
N ASP A 42 -1.92 5.01 -15.90
CA ASP A 42 -3.24 4.40 -15.75
C ASP A 42 -4.39 5.39 -15.99
N ILE A 43 -4.10 6.68 -16.19
CA ILE A 43 -5.13 7.70 -16.45
C ILE A 43 -6.02 7.25 -17.63
N GLY A 44 -7.32 7.27 -17.39
CA GLY A 44 -8.33 6.86 -18.35
C GLY A 44 -8.71 5.37 -18.29
N LYS A 45 -8.01 4.53 -17.51
CA LYS A 45 -8.44 3.17 -17.17
C LYS A 45 -9.57 3.19 -16.14
N VAL A 46 -10.25 2.07 -15.96
CA VAL A 46 -11.36 1.91 -15.02
C VAL A 46 -10.93 1.00 -13.88
N TYR A 47 -11.19 1.46 -12.66
CA TYR A 47 -10.88 0.82 -11.38
C TYR A 47 -12.11 0.94 -10.50
N ASP A 48 -12.57 -0.15 -9.87
CA ASP A 48 -13.81 -0.18 -9.07
C ASP A 48 -15.03 0.45 -9.80
N GLY A 49 -15.10 0.27 -11.12
CA GLY A 49 -16.17 0.82 -11.97
C GLY A 49 -16.08 2.33 -12.23
N LYS A 50 -15.08 3.03 -11.68
CA LYS A 50 -14.81 4.46 -11.91
C LYS A 50 -13.63 4.64 -12.85
N ARG A 51 -13.74 5.59 -13.78
CA ARG A 51 -12.62 5.97 -14.64
C ARG A 51 -11.65 6.85 -13.86
N PHE A 52 -10.39 6.43 -13.79
CA PHE A 52 -9.33 7.20 -13.15
C PHE A 52 -8.98 8.45 -13.99
N THR A 53 -8.94 9.63 -13.35
CA THR A 53 -8.71 10.90 -14.03
C THR A 53 -7.39 11.56 -13.65
N ARG A 54 -6.99 12.56 -14.44
CA ARG A 54 -5.78 13.35 -14.17
C ARG A 54 -5.93 14.18 -12.89
N GLU A 55 -7.13 14.66 -12.60
CA GLU A 55 -7.43 15.44 -11.40
C GLU A 55 -7.21 14.60 -10.13
N GLU A 56 -7.69 13.35 -10.12
CA GLU A 56 -7.45 12.41 -9.02
C GLU A 56 -5.95 12.10 -8.83
N TYR A 57 -5.20 11.98 -9.92
CA TYR A 57 -3.74 11.82 -9.86
C TYR A 57 -3.08 13.03 -9.20
N LEU A 58 -3.44 14.25 -9.62
CA LEU A 58 -2.85 15.48 -9.09
C LEU A 58 -3.23 15.74 -7.63
N GLU A 59 -4.45 15.36 -7.21
CA GLU A 59 -4.89 15.45 -5.80
C GLU A 59 -4.07 14.53 -4.87
N THR A 60 -3.55 13.42 -5.40
CA THR A 60 -2.78 12.45 -4.59
C THR A 60 -1.29 12.81 -4.46
N GLU A 61 -0.75 13.61 -5.37
CA GLU A 61 0.68 14.00 -5.39
C GLU A 61 0.96 15.31 -4.61
N ASP A 62 -0.08 16.05 -4.19
CA ASP A 62 0.02 17.30 -3.41
C ASP A 62 0.22 17.04 -1.90
#